data_AF-A0A9X5CKB6-F1
#
_entry.id   AF-A0A9X5CKB6-F1
#
_cell.length_a   1.000
_cell.length_b   1.000
_cell.length_c   1.000
_cell.angle_alpha   90.00
_cell.angle_beta   90.00
_cell.angle_gamma   90.00
#
_symmetry.space_group_name_H-M   'P 1'
#
loop_
_entity.id
_entity.type
_entity.pdbx_description
1 polymer ?
#
loop_
_entity_poly.entity_id
_entity_poly.type
_entity_poly.pdbx_seq_one_letter_code
_entity_poly.pdbx_strand_id
1 'polypeptide(L)'
;MSENIEVVVLGGGYGGVKAANRLARRAGVSVTLVNPRPDFVERIRLHQLVTGSDDAVEDFREVLGANVRLVVDTATLIEPAERRVSLAGGSTLAYDHLVYAVGSGASAPGVPGAAEFAHAVADLDGARRLR
;
A
#
# COMPACT_ATOMS: atom_id res chain seq x y z
N MET A 1 -10.29 -9.34 -30.06
CA MET A 1 -10.37 -8.83 -28.67
C MET A 1 -8.97 -8.39 -28.31
N SER A 2 -8.70 -7.09 -28.16
CA SER A 2 -7.40 -6.67 -27.64
C SER A 2 -7.33 -7.12 -26.18
N GLU A 3 -6.38 -8.00 -25.84
CA GLU A 3 -6.12 -8.35 -24.45
C GLU A 3 -5.79 -7.08 -23.67
N ASN A 4 -6.48 -6.88 -22.55
CA ASN A 4 -6.18 -5.78 -21.64
C ASN A 4 -4.88 -6.14 -20.92
N ILE A 5 -3.95 -5.19 -20.83
CA ILE A 5 -2.71 -5.34 -20.07
C ILE A 5 -3.07 -5.34 -18.58
N GLU A 6 -2.76 -6.41 -17.87
CA GLU A 6 -3.04 -6.56 -16.45
C GLU A 6 -1.87 -6.01 -15.61
N VAL A 7 -2.12 -4.96 -14.83
CA VAL A 7 -1.13 -4.36 -13.94
C VAL A 7 -1.52 -4.55 -12.49
N VAL A 8 -0.63 -5.19 -11.72
CA VAL A 8 -0.76 -5.30 -10.26
C VAL A 8 0.16 -4.28 -9.60
N VAL A 9 -0.38 -3.48 -8.67
CA VAL A 9 0.36 -2.52 -7.86
C VAL A 9 0.37 -3.01 -6.41
N LEU A 10 1.56 -3.30 -5.87
CA LEU A 10 1.71 -3.72 -4.48
C LEU A 10 2.06 -2.53 -3.60
N GLY A 11 1.18 -2.20 -2.66
CA GLY A 11 1.34 -1.10 -1.71
C GLY A 11 0.48 0.11 -2.06
N GLY A 12 -0.41 0.49 -1.15
CA GLY A 12 -1.33 1.62 -1.27
C GLY A 12 -0.80 2.94 -0.71
N GLY A 13 0.52 3.15 -0.68
CA GLY A 13 1.11 4.44 -0.28
C GLY A 13 1.07 5.47 -1.43
N TYR A 14 1.67 6.65 -1.21
CA TYR A 14 1.69 7.74 -2.22
C TYR A 14 2.17 7.29 -3.61
N GLY A 15 3.23 6.47 -3.67
CA GLY A 15 3.76 5.96 -4.94
C GLY A 15 2.79 5.02 -5.64
N GLY A 16 2.22 4.06 -4.92
CA GLY A 16 1.28 3.08 -5.46
C GLY A 16 -0.03 3.72 -5.91
N VAL A 17 -0.62 4.62 -5.11
CA VAL A 17 -1.83 5.36 -5.48
C VAL A 17 -1.60 6.20 -6.74
N LYS A 18 -0.49 6.95 -6.81
CA LYS A 18 -0.16 7.75 -8.00
C LYS A 18 0.05 6.86 -9.24
N ALA A 19 0.75 5.74 -9.09
CA ALA A 19 0.98 4.81 -10.18
C ALA A 19 -0.33 4.20 -10.68
N ALA A 20 -1.16 3.67 -9.77
CA ALA A 20 -2.43 3.04 -10.10
C ALA A 20 -3.37 4.00 -10.84
N ASN A 21 -3.58 5.20 -10.30
CA ASN A 21 -4.44 6.21 -10.92
C ASN A 21 -3.95 6.67 -12.29
N ARG A 22 -2.62 6.77 -12.48
CA ARG A 22 -2.05 7.18 -13.77
C ARG A 22 -2.18 6.07 -14.82
N LEU A 23 -1.97 4.82 -14.42
CA LEU A 23 -2.05 3.66 -15.31
C LEU A 23 -3.48 3.37 -15.72
N ALA A 24 -4.44 3.47 -14.80
CA ALA A 24 -5.84 3.17 -15.08
C ALA A 24 -6.45 4.12 -16.13
N ARG A 25 -5.89 5.32 -16.32
CA ARG A 25 -6.32 6.26 -17.38
C ARG A 25 -5.93 5.81 -18.80
N ARG A 26 -5.08 4.79 -18.94
CA ARG A 26 -4.66 4.29 -20.25
C ARG A 26 -5.68 3.29 -20.77
N ALA A 27 -6.13 3.47 -22.00
CA ALA A 27 -6.93 2.47 -22.68
C ALA A 27 -6.14 1.16 -22.80
N GLY A 28 -6.82 0.02 -22.66
CA GLY A 28 -6.15 -1.27 -22.75
C GLY A 28 -5.43 -1.71 -21.47
N VAL A 29 -5.64 -1.05 -20.32
CA VAL A 29 -4.96 -1.39 -19.05
C VAL A 29 -5.97 -1.63 -17.94
N SER A 30 -5.90 -2.81 -17.32
CA SER A 30 -6.58 -3.14 -16.05
C SER A 30 -5.60 -2.89 -14.90
N VAL A 31 -6.04 -2.26 -13.82
CA VAL A 31 -5.19 -2.02 -12.64
C VAL A 31 -5.82 -2.62 -11.39
N THR A 32 -5.06 -3.47 -10.71
CA THR A 32 -5.39 -3.96 -9.36
C THR A 32 -4.35 -3.46 -8.38
N LEU A 33 -4.77 -2.72 -7.35
CA LEU A 33 -3.93 -2.29 -6.23
C LEU A 33 -4.16 -3.21 -5.03
N VAL A 34 -3.09 -3.78 -4.49
CA VAL A 34 -3.11 -4.64 -3.31
C VAL A 34 -2.52 -3.89 -2.13
N ASN A 35 -3.28 -3.79 -1.03
CA ASN A 35 -2.84 -3.14 0.20
C ASN A 35 -3.42 -3.86 1.43
N PRO A 36 -2.67 -4.07 2.51
CA PRO A 36 -3.15 -4.84 3.66
C PRO A 36 -4.23 -4.13 4.50
N ARG A 37 -4.57 -2.87 4.18
CA ARG A 37 -5.55 -2.05 4.88
C ARG A 37 -6.57 -1.45 3.91
N PRO A 38 -7.81 -1.19 4.36
CA PRO A 38 -8.83 -0.55 3.54
C PRO A 38 -8.64 0.98 3.43
N ASP A 39 -7.73 1.56 4.21
CA ASP A 39 -7.51 3.01 4.26
C ASP A 39 -6.15 3.41 3.69
N PHE A 40 -6.13 4.56 3.03
CA PHE A 40 -4.91 5.27 2.67
C PHE A 40 -4.35 5.97 3.91
N VAL A 41 -3.11 5.64 4.29
CA VAL A 41 -2.43 6.31 5.40
C VAL A 41 -1.70 7.54 4.89
N GLU A 42 -2.16 8.72 5.30
CA GLU A 42 -1.46 9.98 5.09
C GLU A 42 -0.24 10.07 6.02
N ARG A 43 0.83 9.33 5.69
CA ARG A 43 2.02 9.20 6.57
C ARG A 43 2.62 10.55 7.00
N ILE A 44 2.46 11.61 6.21
CA ILE A 44 2.93 12.96 6.52
C ILE A 44 2.17 13.59 7.70
N ARG A 45 0.91 13.18 7.95
CA ARG A 45 0.04 13.66 9.02
C ARG A 45 0.08 12.83 10.30
N LEU A 46 0.92 11.79 10.39
CA LEU A 46 0.96 10.94 11.60
C LEU A 46 1.27 11.72 12.88
N HIS A 47 2.00 12.83 12.80
CA HIS A 47 2.22 13.74 13.91
C HIS A 47 0.92 14.42 14.39
N GLN A 48 0.00 14.73 13.48
CA GLN A 48 -1.32 15.30 13.79
C GLN A 48 -2.24 14.27 14.45
N LEU A 49 -2.12 12.98 14.07
CA LEU A 49 -2.76 11.88 14.77
C LEU A 49 -2.28 11.75 16.21
N VAL A 50 -0.97 11.84 16.44
CA VAL A 50 -0.41 11.81 17.79
C VAL A 50 -0.92 12.98 18.64
N THR A 51 -1.08 14.18 18.04
CA THR A 51 -1.61 15.35 18.75
C THR A 51 -3.14 15.42 18.79
N GLY A 52 -3.84 14.46 18.17
CA GLY A 52 -5.31 14.38 18.15
C GLY A 52 -6.01 15.42 17.25
N SER A 53 -5.30 16.06 16.32
CA SER A 53 -5.86 17.09 15.44
C SER A 53 -6.34 16.57 14.08
N ASP A 54 -5.98 15.34 13.69
CA ASP A 54 -6.34 14.69 12.43
C ASP A 54 -6.19 13.15 12.61
N ASP A 55 -6.98 12.31 11.94
CA ASP A 55 -6.87 10.84 12.07
C ASP A 55 -5.79 10.20 11.16
N ALA A 56 -5.21 11.00 10.26
CA ALA A 56 -4.15 10.65 9.30
C ALA A 56 -4.49 9.50 8.33
N VAL A 57 -5.77 9.26 8.10
CA VAL A 57 -6.27 8.24 7.17
C VAL A 57 -7.38 8.82 6.28
N GLU A 58 -7.42 8.33 5.05
CA GLU A 58 -8.45 8.63 4.07
C GLU A 58 -8.99 7.33 3.47
N ASP A 59 -10.25 7.30 3.07
CA ASP A 59 -10.81 6.13 2.39
C ASP A 59 -10.19 6.00 0.98
N PHE A 60 -9.82 4.79 0.58
CA PHE A 60 -9.27 4.57 -0.77
C PHE A 60 -10.21 5.01 -1.90
N ARG A 61 -11.54 5.04 -1.68
CA ARG A 61 -12.53 5.55 -2.63
C ARG A 61 -12.37 7.03 -2.96
N GLU A 62 -11.81 7.81 -2.04
CA GLU A 62 -11.57 9.25 -2.23
C GLU A 62 -10.24 9.51 -2.95
N VAL A 63 -9.28 8.58 -2.87
CA VAL A 63 -7.94 8.76 -3.45
C VAL A 63 -7.67 7.91 -4.69
N LEU A 64 -8.44 6.85 -4.95
CA LEU A 64 -8.34 6.02 -6.16
C LEU A 64 -9.38 6.41 -7.21
N GLY A 65 -8.99 6.33 -8.48
CA GLY A 65 -9.93 6.43 -9.59
C GLY A 65 -10.89 5.23 -9.59
N ALA A 66 -12.13 5.45 -10.03
CA ALA A 66 -13.19 4.43 -10.06
C ALA A 66 -12.85 3.17 -10.88
N ASN A 67 -11.84 3.23 -11.74
CA ASN A 67 -11.34 2.15 -12.57
C ASN A 67 -10.14 1.39 -11.99
N VAL A 68 -9.72 1.72 -10.76
CA VAL A 68 -8.71 0.94 -10.02
C VAL A 68 -9.44 -0.06 -9.14
N ARG A 69 -9.14 -1.35 -9.29
CA ARG A 69 -9.62 -2.39 -8.38
C ARG A 69 -8.74 -2.41 -7.13
N LEU A 70 -9.33 -2.17 -5.96
CA LEU A 70 -8.65 -2.39 -4.68
C LEU A 70 -8.84 -3.84 -4.23
N VAL A 71 -7.76 -4.47 -3.79
CA VAL A 71 -7.75 -5.74 -3.05
C VAL A 71 -7.13 -5.48 -1.68
N VAL A 72 -7.95 -5.64 -0.63
CA VAL A 72 -7.48 -5.51 0.75
C VAL A 72 -6.93 -6.86 1.22
N ASP A 73 -5.64 -7.08 0.97
CA ASP A 73 -4.91 -8.30 1.35
C ASP A 73 -3.40 -7.99 1.39
N THR A 74 -2.61 -8.92 1.90
CA THR A 74 -1.14 -8.85 1.95
C THR A 74 -0.55 -9.72 0.84
N ALA A 75 0.27 -9.14 -0.04
CA ALA A 75 1.10 -9.94 -0.93
C ALA A 75 2.22 -10.62 -0.14
N THR A 76 2.32 -11.95 -0.24
CA THR A 76 3.27 -12.77 0.53
C THR A 76 4.40 -13.34 -0.32
N LEU A 77 4.16 -13.57 -1.61
CA LEU A 77 5.16 -14.09 -2.55
C LEU A 77 4.95 -13.48 -3.93
N ILE A 78 6.03 -13.03 -4.56
CA ILE A 78 6.06 -12.66 -5.97
C ILE A 78 6.78 -13.80 -6.70
N GLU A 79 6.14 -14.33 -7.74
CA GLU A 79 6.62 -15.46 -8.54
C GLU A 79 6.84 -14.95 -9.98
N PRO A 80 8.05 -14.45 -10.31
CA PRO A 80 8.28 -13.74 -11.57
C PRO A 80 8.26 -14.63 -12.81
N ALA A 81 8.64 -15.91 -12.67
CA ALA A 81 8.66 -16.84 -13.80
C ALA A 81 7.24 -17.16 -14.29
N GLU A 82 6.28 -17.17 -13.37
CA GLU A 82 4.87 -17.46 -13.56
C GLU A 82 4.01 -16.19 -13.66
N ARG A 83 4.65 -15.03 -13.47
CA ARG A 83 4.03 -13.70 -13.43
C ARG A 83 2.79 -13.63 -12.54
N ARG A 84 2.93 -14.12 -11.30
CA ARG A 84 1.86 -14.07 -10.30
C ARG A 84 2.33 -13.56 -8.95
N VAL A 85 1.37 -13.08 -8.16
CA VAL A 85 1.54 -12.72 -6.75
C VAL A 85 0.60 -13.59 -5.92
N SER A 86 1.14 -14.27 -4.90
CA SER A 86 0.36 -14.97 -3.89
C SER A 86 -0.03 -14.00 -2.77
N LEU A 87 -1.28 -14.10 -2.32
CA LEU A 87 -1.84 -13.28 -1.25
C LEU A 87 -2.01 -14.10 0.04
N ALA A 88 -1.98 -13.43 1.18
CA ALA A 88 -2.14 -14.07 2.48
C ALA A 88 -3.51 -14.75 2.63
N GLY A 89 -4.56 -14.23 2.00
CA GLY A 89 -5.87 -14.86 1.91
C GLY A 89 -5.92 -16.16 1.08
N GLY A 90 -4.80 -16.61 0.51
CA GLY A 90 -4.66 -17.86 -0.24
C GLY A 90 -4.99 -17.75 -1.74
N SER A 91 -5.44 -16.58 -2.20
CA SER A 91 -5.65 -16.33 -3.63
C SER A 91 -4.36 -15.90 -4.34
N THR A 92 -4.37 -15.93 -5.68
CA THR A 92 -3.28 -15.45 -6.52
C THR A 92 -3.76 -14.42 -7.53
N LEU A 93 -2.89 -13.48 -7.90
CA LEU A 93 -3.12 -12.49 -8.95
C LEU A 93 -2.07 -12.66 -10.05
N ALA A 94 -2.51 -12.92 -11.28
CA ALA A 94 -1.65 -12.86 -12.46
C ALA A 94 -1.42 -11.40 -12.88
N TYR A 95 -0.29 -11.14 -13.54
CA TYR A 95 0.03 -9.81 -14.07
C TYR A 95 0.84 -9.89 -15.37
N ASP A 96 0.72 -8.86 -16.21
CA ASP A 96 1.70 -8.57 -17.26
C ASP A 96 2.82 -7.68 -16.71
N HIS A 97 2.44 -6.73 -15.85
CA HIS A 97 3.38 -5.85 -15.16
C HIS A 97 3.07 -5.76 -13.66
N LEU A 98 4.14 -5.70 -12.87
CA LEU A 98 4.07 -5.51 -11.43
C LEU A 98 4.72 -4.17 -11.06
N VAL A 99 4.00 -3.34 -10.32
CA VAL A 99 4.54 -2.15 -9.66
C VAL A 99 4.79 -2.48 -8.20
N TYR A 100 6.06 -2.55 -7.80
CA TYR A 100 6.46 -2.78 -6.42
C TYR A 100 6.57 -1.44 -5.67
N ALA A 101 5.60 -1.13 -4.83
CA ALA A 101 5.46 0.16 -4.12
C ALA A 101 5.10 -0.01 -2.63
N VAL A 102 5.58 -1.09 -1.98
CA VAL A 102 5.24 -1.45 -0.59
C VAL A 102 5.79 -0.50 0.46
N GLY A 103 6.64 0.46 0.06
CA GLY A 103 7.26 1.42 0.97
C GLY A 103 8.36 0.79 1.83
N SER A 104 8.60 1.39 2.99
CA SER A 104 9.58 0.94 3.98
C SER A 104 8.92 0.79 5.34
N GLY A 105 9.37 -0.21 6.10
CA GLY A 105 9.05 -0.35 7.53
C GLY A 105 10.03 0.44 8.41
N ALA A 106 9.68 0.58 9.69
CA ALA A 106 10.63 1.07 10.69
C ALA A 106 11.68 0.00 10.99
N SER A 107 12.95 0.31 10.77
CA SER A 107 14.05 -0.53 11.24
C SER A 107 14.15 -0.44 12.76
N ALA A 108 14.55 -1.54 13.41
CA ALA A 108 14.92 -1.49 14.83
C ALA A 108 16.03 -0.44 15.01
N PRO A 109 15.91 0.48 15.98
CA PRO A 109 16.90 1.52 16.17
C PRO A 109 18.21 0.91 16.68
N GLY A 110 19.33 1.31 16.07
CA GLY A 110 20.67 0.84 16.45
C GLY A 110 21.23 1.48 17.72
N VAL A 111 20.50 2.42 18.32
CA VAL A 111 20.90 3.10 19.56
C VAL A 111 20.48 2.24 20.76
N PRO A 112 21.40 1.87 21.68
CA PRO A 112 21.06 1.11 22.88
C PRO A 112 19.92 1.76 23.67
N GLY A 113 18.97 0.94 24.11
CA GLY A 113 17.75 1.37 24.81
C GLY A 113 16.65 1.94 23.90
N ALA A 114 16.93 2.34 22.65
CA ALA A 114 15.91 2.94 21.81
C ALA A 114 14.80 1.94 21.40
N ALA A 115 15.12 0.66 21.23
CA ALA A 115 14.09 -0.34 20.93
C ALA A 115 13.12 -0.56 22.10
N GLU A 116 13.54 -0.27 23.33
CA GLU A 116 12.75 -0.42 24.55
C GLU A 116 11.99 0.86 24.90
N PHE A 117 12.63 2.03 24.73
CA PHE A 117 12.13 3.30 25.25
C PHE A 117 11.65 4.30 24.17
N ALA A 118 12.00 4.10 22.91
CA ALA A 118 11.60 5.01 21.84
C ALA A 118 10.34 4.53 21.13
N HIS A 119 9.50 5.50 20.75
CA HIS A 119 8.32 5.25 19.93
C HIS A 119 8.52 5.82 18.54
N ALA A 120 8.44 4.96 17.52
CA ALA A 120 8.54 5.38 16.13
C ALA A 120 7.19 5.88 15.60
N VAL A 121 7.15 7.11 15.10
CA VAL A 121 6.02 7.67 14.34
C VAL A 121 6.26 7.44 12.84
N ALA A 122 6.52 6.19 12.48
CA ALA A 122 6.88 5.79 11.11
C ALA A 122 5.70 5.21 10.33
N ASP A 123 4.75 4.59 11.02
CA ASP A 123 3.53 4.00 10.46
C ASP A 123 2.33 4.28 11.37
N LEU A 124 1.15 3.91 10.89
CA LEU A 124 -0.11 4.16 11.58
C LEU A 124 -0.18 3.48 12.95
N ASP A 125 0.33 2.25 13.08
CA ASP A 125 0.29 1.52 14.34
C ASP A 125 1.23 2.16 15.37
N GLY A 126 2.41 2.61 14.93
CA GLY A 126 3.38 3.35 15.73
C GLY A 126 2.82 4.66 16.26
N ALA A 127 2.15 5.43 15.40
CA ALA A 127 1.49 6.67 15.81
C ALA A 127 0.35 6.41 16.80
N ARG A 128 -0.49 5.38 16.56
CA ARG A 128 -1.62 5.03 17.44
C ARG A 128 -1.20 4.61 18.85
N ARG A 129 0.00 4.04 19.03
CA ARG A 129 0.54 3.66 20.36
C ARG A 129 0.87 4.86 21.25
N LEU A 130 0.96 6.07 20.69
CA LEU A 130 1.28 7.30 21.42
C LEU A 130 0.04 8.09 21.85
N ARG A 131 -1.16 7.58 21.58
CA ARG A 131 -2.43 8.12 22.05
C ARG A 131 -2.96 7.29 23.21
#